data_AF-A0A941QAF7-F1
#
_entry.id   AF-A0A941QAF7-F1
#
_cell.length_a   1.000
_cell.length_b   1.000
_cell.length_c   1.000
_cell.angle_alpha   90.00
_cell.angle_beta   90.00
_cell.angle_gamma   90.00
#
_symmetry.space_group_name_H-M   'P 1'
#
loop_
_entity.id
_entity.type
_entity.pdbx_description
1 polymer ?
#
loop_
_entity_poly.entity_id
_entity_poly.type
_entity_poly.pdbx_seq_one_letter_code
_entity_poly.pdbx_strand_id
1 'polypeptide(L)'
;MTPLSQIDEEARRVLGRPPGPRMDALRHTLATLCEAHWPAMRGPRPATALARTTWAVPPPLATLFVHAYGVGEPRLAEALGMLRPAQALALVVLTEIERGNAEGARAAYEAMKLFGTPASRDTLVRGTLAAPAEHPPEAWLRHAHRPPAWRAIVGLALHTGRWDSPAVLEALRLVAQAQTTPATADASLKPVLELLQALHVNVIQADANGVVLAVHGEPRMPMTRAQLMDMLAEGRQAA
;
A
#
# COMPACT_ATOMS: atom_id res chain seq x y z
N MET A 1 -1.94 14.04 8.84
CA MET A 1 -2.02 12.61 9.21
C MET A 1 -2.22 12.48 10.72
N THR A 2 -2.96 11.47 11.19
CA THR A 2 -3.08 11.19 12.64
C THR A 2 -1.71 10.77 13.23
N PRO A 3 -1.29 11.35 14.38
CA PRO A 3 -0.09 10.94 15.11
C PRO A 3 -0.12 9.47 15.53
N LEU A 4 1.04 8.80 15.52
CA LEU A 4 1.14 7.38 15.94
C LEU A 4 0.76 7.16 17.41
N SER A 5 1.03 8.12 18.29
CA SER A 5 0.62 8.06 19.70
C SER A 5 -0.90 8.00 19.86
N GLN A 6 -1.63 8.82 19.11
CA GLN A 6 -3.10 8.80 19.12
C GLN A 6 -3.65 7.50 18.53
N ILE A 7 -2.99 6.95 17.50
CA ILE A 7 -3.36 5.66 16.90
C ILE A 7 -3.14 4.52 17.90
N ASP A 8 -2.02 4.51 18.64
CA ASP A 8 -1.75 3.55 19.70
C ASP A 8 -2.83 3.62 20.81
N GLU A 9 -3.14 4.82 21.30
CA GLU A 9 -4.17 5.03 22.32
C GLU A 9 -5.54 4.53 21.88
N GLU A 10 -5.97 4.86 20.65
CA GLU A 10 -7.26 4.41 20.11
C GLU A 10 -7.31 2.89 19.93
N ALA A 11 -6.23 2.29 19.42
CA ALA A 11 -6.13 0.83 19.29
C ALA A 11 -6.26 0.16 20.66
N ARG A 12 -5.58 0.67 21.69
CA ARG A 12 -5.73 0.16 23.08
C ARG A 12 -7.15 0.34 23.60
N ARG A 13 -7.81 1.46 23.30
CA ARG A 13 -9.20 1.70 23.70
C ARG A 13 -10.16 0.68 23.08
N VAL A 14 -10.02 0.37 21.79
CA VAL A 14 -10.84 -0.64 21.09
C VAL A 14 -10.69 -2.04 21.70
N LEU A 15 -9.50 -2.35 22.22
CA LEU A 15 -9.23 -3.61 22.91
C LEU A 15 -9.89 -3.66 24.29
N GLY A 16 -10.16 -2.52 24.92
CA GLY A 16 -10.88 -2.39 26.19
C GLY A 16 -10.11 -2.87 27.43
N ARG A 17 -8.88 -3.37 27.26
CA ARG A 17 -7.97 -3.80 28.33
C ARG A 17 -6.52 -3.72 27.87
N PRO A 18 -5.56 -3.56 28.78
CA PRO A 18 -4.14 -3.60 28.43
C PRO A 18 -3.77 -4.94 27.80
N PRO A 19 -2.91 -4.97 26.76
CA PRO A 19 -2.37 -6.20 26.21
C PRO A 19 -1.61 -6.97 27.30
N GLY A 20 -1.92 -8.26 27.43
CA GLY A 20 -1.15 -9.20 28.24
C GLY A 20 -0.61 -10.35 27.37
N PRO A 21 0.05 -11.35 27.97
CA PRO A 21 0.77 -12.41 27.23
C PRO A 21 -0.07 -13.12 26.16
N ARG A 22 -1.36 -13.34 26.43
CA ARG A 22 -2.29 -13.95 25.48
C ARG A 22 -2.55 -13.07 24.25
N MET A 23 -2.66 -11.75 24.45
CA MET A 23 -2.86 -10.81 23.35
C MET A 23 -1.58 -10.62 22.54
N ASP A 24 -0.41 -10.67 23.19
CA ASP A 24 0.87 -10.64 22.49
C ASP A 24 1.11 -11.90 21.65
N ALA A 25 0.76 -13.07 22.19
CA ALA A 25 0.77 -14.31 21.41
C ALA A 25 -0.17 -14.21 20.21
N LEU A 26 -1.37 -13.67 20.40
CA LEU A 26 -2.32 -13.48 19.30
C LEU A 26 -1.84 -12.47 18.26
N ARG A 27 -1.18 -11.38 18.67
CA ARG A 27 -0.56 -10.41 17.74
C ARG A 27 0.43 -11.10 16.81
N HIS A 28 1.30 -11.94 17.37
CA HIS A 28 2.24 -12.75 16.59
C HIS A 28 1.51 -13.70 15.64
N THR A 29 0.52 -14.45 16.15
CA THR A 29 -0.29 -15.37 15.32
C THR A 29 -0.95 -14.65 14.15
N LEU A 30 -1.58 -13.49 14.40
CA LEU A 30 -2.25 -12.71 13.35
C LEU A 30 -1.26 -12.21 12.30
N ALA A 31 -0.09 -11.70 12.71
CA ALA A 31 0.94 -11.25 11.79
C ALA A 31 1.45 -12.40 10.90
N THR A 32 1.78 -13.55 11.51
CA THR A 32 2.24 -14.73 10.78
C THR A 32 1.18 -15.25 9.81
N LEU A 33 -0.09 -15.29 10.22
CA LEU A 33 -1.19 -15.71 9.33
C LEU A 33 -1.34 -14.75 8.15
N CYS A 34 -1.30 -13.44 8.38
CA CYS A 34 -1.40 -12.46 7.32
C CYS A 34 -0.24 -12.58 6.33
N GLU A 35 1.00 -12.68 6.81
CA GLU A 35 2.19 -12.86 5.97
C GLU A 35 2.15 -14.16 5.17
N ALA A 36 1.72 -15.26 5.80
CA ALA A 36 1.53 -16.55 5.13
C ALA A 36 0.36 -16.56 4.14
N HIS A 37 -0.59 -15.62 4.26
CA HIS A 37 -1.69 -15.44 3.32
C HIS A 37 -1.24 -14.78 2.02
N TRP A 38 -0.16 -13.99 2.04
CA TRP A 38 0.31 -13.27 0.85
C TRP A 38 0.57 -14.18 -0.36
N PRO A 39 1.31 -15.30 -0.24
CA PRO A 39 1.47 -16.25 -1.33
C PRO A 39 0.17 -16.79 -1.91
N ALA A 40 -0.87 -16.98 -1.10
CA ALA A 40 -2.18 -17.45 -1.54
C ALA A 40 -2.96 -16.36 -2.28
N MET A 41 -2.85 -15.10 -1.84
CA MET A 41 -3.54 -13.95 -2.44
C MET A 41 -2.98 -13.55 -3.81
N ARG A 42 -1.65 -13.55 -3.98
CA ARG A 42 -1.01 -12.85 -5.11
C ARG A 42 -1.11 -13.55 -6.48
N GLY A 43 -1.65 -14.76 -6.53
CA GLY A 43 -1.79 -15.52 -7.78
C GLY A 43 -0.46 -15.90 -8.44
N PRO A 44 -0.47 -16.33 -9.71
CA PRO A 44 0.73 -16.73 -10.43
C PRO A 44 1.71 -15.56 -10.61
N ARG A 45 3.00 -15.87 -10.68
CA ARG A 45 4.05 -14.87 -10.90
C ARG A 45 3.84 -14.18 -12.26
N PRO A 46 3.76 -12.84 -12.33
CA PRO A 46 3.55 -12.13 -13.59
C PRO A 46 4.71 -12.31 -14.59
N ALA A 47 4.39 -12.20 -15.88
CA ALA A 47 5.37 -12.30 -16.97
C ALA A 47 6.14 -10.99 -17.21
N THR A 48 5.65 -9.85 -16.72
CA THR A 48 6.26 -8.54 -16.96
C THR A 48 7.12 -8.06 -15.80
N ALA A 49 8.18 -7.31 -16.09
CA ALA A 49 9.13 -6.84 -15.08
C ALA A 49 8.47 -5.94 -14.02
N LEU A 50 7.62 -5.00 -14.45
CA LEU A 50 6.93 -4.07 -13.56
C LEU A 50 5.96 -4.80 -12.62
N ALA A 51 5.10 -5.65 -13.17
CA ALA A 51 4.14 -6.40 -12.36
C ALA A 51 4.85 -7.39 -11.43
N ARG A 52 5.94 -8.04 -11.85
CA ARG A 52 6.73 -8.90 -10.95
C ARG A 52 7.33 -8.13 -9.79
N THR A 53 7.83 -6.93 -10.04
CA THR A 53 8.49 -6.11 -9.03
C THR A 53 7.51 -5.73 -7.94
N THR A 54 6.33 -5.23 -8.31
CA THR A 54 5.29 -4.91 -7.34
C THR A 54 4.68 -6.16 -6.70
N TRP A 55 4.49 -7.25 -7.44
CA TRP A 55 4.03 -8.55 -6.95
C TRP A 55 4.99 -9.20 -5.92
N ALA A 56 6.27 -8.89 -5.97
CA ALA A 56 7.23 -9.39 -4.99
C ALA A 56 7.09 -8.70 -3.63
N VAL A 57 6.57 -7.47 -3.60
CA VAL A 57 6.43 -6.66 -2.39
C VAL A 57 5.12 -7.00 -1.66
N PRO A 58 5.18 -7.55 -0.43
CA PRO A 58 3.98 -7.83 0.35
C PRO A 58 3.26 -6.52 0.69
N PRO A 59 1.91 -6.47 0.56
CA PRO A 59 1.14 -5.31 0.99
C PRO A 59 1.13 -5.22 2.53
N PRO A 60 0.68 -4.08 3.10
CA PRO A 60 0.56 -3.93 4.55
C PRO A 60 -0.26 -5.05 5.21
N LEU A 61 0.03 -5.39 6.47
CA LEU A 61 -0.67 -6.47 7.19
C LEU A 61 -2.19 -6.25 7.21
N ALA A 62 -2.64 -5.00 7.29
CA ALA A 62 -4.04 -4.65 7.22
C ALA A 62 -4.71 -5.12 5.92
N THR A 63 -4.05 -4.95 4.77
CA THR A 63 -4.57 -5.39 3.48
C THR A 63 -4.68 -6.92 3.44
N LEU A 64 -3.66 -7.63 3.93
CA LEU A 64 -3.67 -9.08 4.01
C LEU A 64 -4.77 -9.59 4.95
N PHE A 65 -4.95 -8.95 6.10
CA PHE A 65 -6.03 -9.24 7.05
C PHE A 65 -7.40 -9.07 6.40
N VAL A 66 -7.65 -7.92 5.76
CA VAL A 66 -8.94 -7.62 5.13
C VAL A 66 -9.23 -8.60 4.01
N HIS A 67 -8.24 -8.95 3.20
CA HIS A 67 -8.40 -9.96 2.17
C HIS A 67 -8.71 -11.33 2.77
N ALA A 68 -7.92 -11.80 3.74
CA ALA A 68 -8.13 -13.10 4.41
C ALA A 68 -9.52 -13.17 5.07
N TYR A 69 -9.96 -12.08 5.70
CA TYR A 69 -11.31 -11.95 6.24
C TYR A 69 -12.37 -12.04 5.13
N GLY A 70 -12.17 -11.34 4.02
CA GLY A 70 -13.11 -11.29 2.90
C GLY A 70 -13.32 -12.64 2.20
N VAL A 71 -12.26 -13.44 2.07
CA VAL A 71 -12.34 -14.80 1.49
C VAL A 71 -12.74 -15.87 2.51
N GLY A 72 -12.89 -15.51 3.78
CA GLY A 72 -13.25 -16.46 4.84
C GLY A 72 -12.13 -17.46 5.18
N GLU A 73 -10.87 -17.02 5.23
CA GLU A 73 -9.71 -17.88 5.57
C GLU A 73 -9.95 -18.61 6.93
N PRO A 74 -10.02 -19.95 6.96
CA PRO A 74 -10.42 -20.69 8.16
C PRO A 74 -9.47 -20.48 9.35
N ARG A 75 -8.16 -20.40 9.07
CA ARG A 75 -7.13 -20.18 10.11
C ARG A 75 -7.27 -18.81 10.76
N LEU A 76 -7.73 -17.81 10.00
CA LEU A 76 -8.04 -16.49 10.55
C LEU A 76 -9.27 -16.57 11.46
N ALA A 77 -10.35 -17.23 11.04
CA ALA A 77 -11.54 -17.41 11.86
C ALA A 77 -11.23 -18.13 13.19
N GLU A 78 -10.41 -19.17 13.14
CA GLU A 78 -9.92 -19.89 14.32
C GLU A 78 -9.10 -18.98 15.26
N ALA A 79 -8.14 -18.23 14.71
CA ALA A 79 -7.32 -17.32 15.51
C ALA A 79 -8.13 -16.19 16.16
N LEU A 80 -9.16 -15.68 15.47
CA LEU A 80 -10.05 -14.65 16.01
C LEU A 80 -10.89 -15.20 17.17
N GLY A 81 -11.45 -16.40 17.03
CA GLY A 81 -12.38 -16.97 18.00
C GLY A 81 -13.53 -16.01 18.29
N MET A 82 -13.56 -15.42 19.49
CA MET A 82 -14.58 -14.46 19.92
C MET A 82 -14.21 -12.99 19.67
N LEU A 83 -13.01 -12.70 19.16
CA LEU A 83 -12.59 -11.31 18.90
C LEU A 83 -13.31 -10.73 17.70
N ARG A 84 -13.79 -9.50 17.87
CA ARG A 84 -14.37 -8.74 16.76
C ARG A 84 -13.27 -8.35 15.76
N PRO A 85 -13.55 -8.28 14.46
CA PRO A 85 -12.55 -7.90 13.46
C PRO A 85 -11.86 -6.56 13.72
N ALA A 86 -12.58 -5.56 14.23
CA ALA A 86 -11.99 -4.28 14.63
C ALA A 86 -10.96 -4.42 15.77
N GLN A 87 -11.18 -5.35 16.72
CA GLN A 87 -10.21 -5.64 17.78
C GLN A 87 -8.98 -6.34 17.21
N ALA A 88 -9.15 -7.23 16.23
CA ALA A 88 -8.01 -7.85 15.56
C ALA A 88 -7.20 -6.82 14.75
N LEU A 89 -7.85 -5.90 14.05
CA LEU A 89 -7.17 -4.79 13.37
C LEU A 89 -6.46 -3.86 14.37
N ALA A 90 -7.00 -3.63 15.56
CA ALA A 90 -6.29 -2.94 16.64
C ALA A 90 -5.01 -3.68 17.06
N LEU A 91 -5.03 -5.02 17.14
CA LEU A 91 -3.82 -5.82 17.37
C LEU A 91 -2.81 -5.68 16.22
N VAL A 92 -3.28 -5.61 14.97
CA VAL A 92 -2.42 -5.34 13.80
C VAL A 92 -1.79 -3.94 13.89
N VAL A 93 -2.55 -2.91 14.29
CA VAL A 93 -2.03 -1.55 14.53
C VAL A 93 -0.85 -1.58 15.50
N LEU A 94 -1.04 -2.19 16.67
CA LEU A 94 0.01 -2.27 17.68
C LEU A 94 1.24 -3.03 17.17
N THR A 95 1.03 -4.09 16.38
CA THR A 95 2.11 -4.88 15.75
C THR A 95 2.94 -4.03 14.78
N GLU A 96 2.29 -3.24 13.95
CA GLU A 96 2.99 -2.36 13.00
C GLU A 96 3.73 -1.22 13.71
N ILE A 97 3.18 -0.67 14.80
CA ILE A 97 3.87 0.32 15.64
C ILE A 97 5.14 -0.28 16.27
N GLU A 98 5.05 -1.48 16.84
CA GLU A 98 6.20 -2.18 17.42
C GLU A 98 7.31 -2.44 16.39
N ARG A 99 6.92 -2.74 15.15
CA ARG A 99 7.85 -2.92 14.02
C ARG A 99 8.42 -1.60 13.47
N GLY A 100 8.00 -0.44 14.00
CA GLY A 100 8.37 0.87 13.45
C GLY A 100 7.74 1.18 12.08
N ASN A 101 6.73 0.40 11.66
CA ASN A 101 6.07 0.57 10.37
C ASN A 101 4.89 1.55 10.49
N ALA A 102 5.22 2.84 10.44
CA ALA A 102 4.25 3.92 10.56
C ALA A 102 3.17 3.92 9.46
N GLU A 103 3.47 3.41 8.27
CA GLU A 103 2.50 3.26 7.18
C GLU A 103 1.54 2.11 7.46
N GLY A 104 2.08 0.94 7.82
CA GLY A 104 1.28 -0.24 8.18
C GLY A 104 0.34 0.06 9.35
N ALA A 105 0.81 0.77 10.37
CA ALA A 105 0.00 1.17 11.52
C ALA A 105 -1.19 2.05 11.11
N ARG A 106 -0.97 3.02 10.21
CA ARG A 106 -2.05 3.89 9.70
C ARG A 106 -3.02 3.13 8.81
N ALA A 107 -2.52 2.26 7.93
CA ALA A 107 -3.39 1.41 7.10
C ALA A 107 -4.28 0.50 7.96
N ALA A 108 -3.71 -0.10 9.02
CA ALA A 108 -4.45 -0.92 9.97
C ALA A 108 -5.46 -0.09 10.78
N TYR A 109 -5.11 1.14 11.15
CA TYR A 109 -5.99 2.05 11.88
C TYR A 109 -7.19 2.50 11.04
N GLU A 110 -6.97 2.85 9.78
CA GLU A 110 -8.06 3.18 8.85
C GLU A 110 -8.99 1.98 8.62
N ALA A 111 -8.42 0.79 8.40
CA ALA A 111 -9.19 -0.44 8.29
C ALA A 111 -10.00 -0.70 9.58
N MET A 112 -9.37 -0.55 10.76
CA MET A 112 -10.02 -0.72 12.05
C MET A 112 -11.28 0.15 12.18
N LYS A 113 -11.18 1.44 11.81
CA LYS A 113 -12.33 2.36 11.81
C LYS A 113 -13.42 1.93 10.84
N LEU A 114 -13.06 1.55 9.62
CA LEU A 114 -14.02 1.11 8.60
C LEU A 114 -14.75 -0.18 8.98
N PHE A 115 -14.10 -1.07 9.74
CA PHE A 115 -14.73 -2.26 10.31
C PHE A 115 -15.71 -1.96 11.46
N GLY A 116 -15.82 -0.70 11.88
CA GLY A 116 -16.80 -0.26 12.88
C GLY A 116 -18.25 -0.31 12.39
N THR A 117 -18.50 -0.34 11.07
CA THR A 117 -19.85 -0.50 10.51
C THR A 117 -19.90 -1.57 9.43
N PRO A 118 -21.02 -2.33 9.28
CA PRO A 118 -21.14 -3.34 8.23
C PRO A 118 -20.97 -2.79 6.81
N ALA A 119 -21.58 -1.64 6.49
CA ALA A 119 -21.54 -1.08 5.14
C ALA A 119 -20.12 -0.62 4.72
N SER A 120 -19.39 0.02 5.63
CA SER A 120 -18.01 0.43 5.39
C SER A 120 -17.08 -0.76 5.28
N ARG A 121 -17.24 -1.77 6.16
CA ARG A 121 -16.52 -3.05 6.09
C ARG A 121 -16.71 -3.73 4.73
N ASP A 122 -17.95 -3.91 4.30
CA ASP A 122 -18.26 -4.67 3.08
C ASP A 122 -17.72 -3.93 1.84
N THR A 123 -17.73 -2.60 1.86
CA THR A 123 -17.09 -1.77 0.82
C THR A 123 -15.57 -1.95 0.80
N LEU A 124 -14.92 -1.91 1.97
CA LEU A 124 -13.48 -2.12 2.08
C LEU A 124 -13.07 -3.54 1.64
N VAL A 125 -13.82 -4.56 2.04
CA VAL A 125 -13.60 -5.95 1.63
C VAL A 125 -13.74 -6.09 0.11
N ARG A 126 -14.86 -5.62 -0.47
CA ARG A 126 -15.06 -5.65 -1.93
C ARG A 126 -13.93 -4.95 -2.68
N GLY A 127 -13.51 -3.77 -2.23
CA GLY A 127 -12.40 -3.04 -2.84
C GLY A 127 -11.06 -3.78 -2.74
N THR A 128 -10.85 -4.57 -1.68
CA THR A 128 -9.63 -5.37 -1.48
C THR A 128 -9.63 -6.64 -2.34
N LEU A 129 -10.80 -7.20 -2.62
CA LEU A 129 -10.99 -8.39 -3.46
C LEU A 129 -11.10 -8.07 -4.95
N ALA A 130 -11.31 -6.80 -5.31
CA ALA A 130 -11.42 -6.39 -6.70
C ALA A 130 -10.08 -6.61 -7.44
N ALA A 131 -10.16 -7.13 -8.66
CA ALA A 131 -9.00 -7.21 -9.54
C ALA A 131 -8.48 -5.80 -9.88
N PRO A 132 -7.16 -5.61 -10.06
CA PRO A 132 -6.63 -4.36 -10.60
C PRO A 132 -7.32 -4.06 -11.94
N ALA A 133 -7.72 -2.81 -12.16
CA ALA A 133 -8.31 -2.40 -13.42
C ALA A 133 -7.31 -2.64 -14.56
N GLU A 134 -7.73 -3.32 -15.63
CA GLU A 134 -6.86 -3.70 -16.76
C GLU A 134 -6.29 -2.49 -17.50
N HIS A 135 -6.98 -1.35 -17.44
CA HIS A 135 -6.51 -0.08 -17.98
C HIS A 135 -6.94 1.02 -17.01
N PRO A 136 -6.00 1.71 -16.34
CA PRO A 136 -6.40 2.92 -15.65
C PRO A 136 -6.96 3.89 -16.72
N PRO A 137 -8.07 4.59 -16.45
CA PRO A 137 -8.47 5.74 -17.27
C PRO A 137 -7.27 6.67 -17.42
N GLU A 138 -7.22 7.52 -18.46
CA GLU A 138 -6.16 8.53 -18.64
C GLU A 138 -6.03 9.40 -17.37
N ALA A 139 -5.29 8.92 -16.39
CA ALA A 139 -5.33 9.40 -15.00
C ALA A 139 -4.80 10.82 -14.93
N TRP A 140 -3.91 11.13 -15.87
CA TRP A 140 -3.34 12.44 -16.06
C TRP A 140 -4.38 13.48 -16.53
N LEU A 141 -5.48 13.09 -17.19
CA LEU A 141 -6.60 13.99 -17.54
C LEU A 141 -7.42 14.34 -16.30
N ARG A 142 -7.74 13.36 -15.44
CA ARG A 142 -8.51 13.60 -14.20
C ARG A 142 -7.80 14.56 -13.25
N HIS A 143 -6.48 14.63 -13.34
CA HIS A 143 -5.64 15.40 -12.42
C HIS A 143 -4.74 16.40 -13.14
N ALA A 144 -5.16 16.95 -14.28
CA ALA A 144 -4.35 17.90 -15.05
C ALA A 144 -3.93 19.14 -14.24
N HIS A 145 -4.72 19.53 -13.23
CA HIS A 145 -4.42 20.64 -12.30
C HIS A 145 -3.32 20.31 -11.28
N ARG A 146 -2.90 19.05 -11.15
CA ARG A 146 -1.89 18.62 -10.17
C ARG A 146 -0.47 18.77 -10.72
N PRO A 147 0.53 18.99 -9.85
CA PRO A 147 1.92 19.07 -10.27
C PRO A 147 2.40 17.81 -11.02
N PRO A 148 3.35 17.93 -11.97
CA PRO A 148 3.86 16.79 -12.74
C PRO A 148 4.38 15.63 -11.88
N ALA A 149 5.13 15.92 -10.81
CA ALA A 149 5.61 14.90 -9.87
C ALA A 149 4.47 14.11 -9.23
N TRP A 150 3.37 14.77 -8.88
CA TRP A 150 2.19 14.11 -8.34
C TRP A 150 1.52 13.20 -9.35
N ARG A 151 1.32 13.71 -10.57
CA ARG A 151 0.71 12.94 -11.66
C ARG A 151 1.54 11.72 -12.04
N ALA A 152 2.87 11.84 -11.99
CA ALA A 152 3.80 10.73 -12.21
C ALA A 152 3.63 9.61 -11.17
N ILE A 153 3.68 9.96 -9.87
CA ILE A 153 3.53 9.01 -8.77
C ILE A 153 2.16 8.32 -8.81
N VAL A 154 1.08 9.10 -8.91
CA VAL A 154 -0.28 8.56 -8.90
C VAL A 154 -0.59 7.78 -10.17
N GLY A 155 -0.07 8.21 -11.32
CA GLY A 155 -0.17 7.45 -12.57
C GLY A 155 0.51 6.09 -12.49
N LEU A 156 1.68 6.00 -11.86
CA LEU A 156 2.34 4.71 -11.59
C LEU A 156 1.54 3.84 -10.62
N ALA A 157 1.02 4.41 -9.54
CA ALA A 157 0.18 3.71 -8.58
C ALA A 157 -1.07 3.12 -9.24
N LEU A 158 -1.74 3.91 -10.10
CA LEU A 158 -2.89 3.47 -10.88
C LEU A 158 -2.55 2.39 -11.89
N HIS A 159 -1.44 2.54 -12.62
CA HIS A 159 -0.99 1.55 -13.59
C HIS A 159 -0.61 0.22 -12.96
N THR A 160 -0.04 0.25 -11.75
CA THR A 160 0.34 -0.97 -11.02
C THR A 160 -0.77 -1.51 -10.13
N GLY A 161 -1.83 -0.74 -9.87
CA GLY A 161 -2.85 -1.03 -8.87
C GLY A 161 -2.34 -0.97 -7.42
N ARG A 162 -1.13 -0.46 -7.19
CA ARG A 162 -0.49 -0.43 -5.86
C ARG A 162 -0.49 0.96 -5.27
N TRP A 163 -0.99 1.06 -4.05
CA TRP A 163 -1.12 2.31 -3.30
C TRP A 163 -0.28 2.35 -2.02
N ASP A 164 0.56 1.34 -1.81
CA ASP A 164 1.51 1.25 -0.71
C ASP A 164 2.89 1.75 -1.15
N SER A 165 3.52 2.57 -0.31
CA SER A 165 4.80 3.19 -0.64
C SER A 165 5.93 2.19 -0.93
N PRO A 166 6.04 1.01 -0.28
CA PRO A 166 7.09 0.05 -0.59
C PRO A 166 7.02 -0.46 -2.03
N ALA A 167 5.83 -0.83 -2.52
CA ALA A 167 5.67 -1.29 -3.90
C ALA A 167 5.90 -0.16 -4.92
N VAL A 168 5.43 1.05 -4.61
CA VAL A 168 5.64 2.21 -5.48
C VAL A 168 7.11 2.59 -5.55
N LEU A 169 7.85 2.55 -4.45
CA LEU A 169 9.30 2.82 -4.42
C LEU A 169 10.10 1.79 -5.23
N GLU A 170 9.78 0.50 -5.10
CA GLU A 170 10.41 -0.54 -5.93
C GLU A 170 10.08 -0.38 -7.42
N ALA A 171 8.85 0.01 -7.75
CA ALA A 171 8.46 0.32 -9.12
C ALA A 171 9.22 1.54 -9.67
N LEU A 172 9.37 2.61 -8.87
CA LEU A 172 10.15 3.80 -9.23
C LEU A 172 11.63 3.47 -9.42
N ARG A 173 12.20 2.59 -8.59
CA ARG A 173 13.58 2.13 -8.72
C ARG A 173 13.78 1.39 -10.05
N LEU A 174 12.85 0.52 -10.44
CA LEU A 174 12.87 -0.14 -11.74
C LEU A 174 12.76 0.87 -12.89
N VAL A 175 11.88 1.87 -12.75
CA VAL A 175 11.72 2.92 -13.77
C VAL A 175 12.99 3.77 -13.93
N ALA A 176 13.66 4.14 -12.83
CA ALA A 176 14.94 4.86 -12.88
C ALA A 176 16.02 4.06 -13.65
N GLN A 177 16.06 2.74 -13.45
CA GLN A 177 16.95 1.83 -14.19
C GLN A 177 16.58 1.78 -15.69
N ALA A 178 15.29 1.73 -16.01
CA ALA A 178 14.83 1.73 -17.39
C ALA A 178 15.09 3.06 -18.12
N GLN A 179 15.02 4.20 -17.42
CA GLN A 179 15.33 5.52 -17.98
C GLN A 179 16.82 5.68 -18.33
N THR A 180 17.71 5.04 -17.56
CA THR A 180 19.16 5.06 -17.85
C THR A 180 19.56 4.01 -18.88
N THR A 181 18.85 2.88 -18.96
CA THR A 181 19.14 1.79 -19.90
C THR A 181 17.89 1.35 -20.70
N PRO A 182 17.38 2.19 -21.63
CA PRO A 182 16.10 1.96 -22.30
C PRO A 182 16.03 0.66 -23.12
N ALA A 183 17.16 0.20 -23.65
CA ALA A 183 17.23 -1.04 -24.44
C ALA A 183 16.86 -2.31 -23.66
N THR A 184 16.82 -2.23 -22.31
CA THR A 184 16.46 -3.35 -21.42
C THR A 184 15.04 -3.23 -20.86
N ALA A 185 14.32 -2.16 -21.20
CA ALA A 185 12.98 -1.93 -20.70
C ALA A 185 11.98 -2.91 -21.35
N ASP A 186 11.34 -3.72 -20.52
CA ASP A 186 10.20 -4.56 -20.91
C ASP A 186 9.06 -3.69 -21.48
N ALA A 187 8.31 -4.20 -22.46
CA ALA A 187 7.17 -3.53 -23.08
C ALA A 187 6.14 -3.06 -22.05
N SER A 188 6.03 -3.73 -20.89
CA SER A 188 5.15 -3.31 -19.80
C SER A 188 5.51 -1.96 -19.17
N LEU A 189 6.77 -1.53 -19.27
CA LEU A 189 7.21 -0.25 -18.71
C LEU A 189 6.91 0.92 -19.65
N LYS A 190 6.66 0.64 -20.94
CA LYS A 190 6.46 1.66 -21.96
C LYS A 190 5.35 2.67 -21.60
N PRO A 191 4.15 2.28 -21.14
CA PRO A 191 3.12 3.25 -20.77
C PRO A 191 3.55 4.18 -19.63
N VAL A 192 4.31 3.66 -18.66
CA VAL A 192 4.84 4.46 -17.54
C VAL A 192 5.92 5.41 -18.03
N LEU A 193 6.85 4.95 -18.88
CA LEU A 193 7.91 5.78 -19.43
C LEU A 193 7.35 6.90 -20.31
N GLU A 194 6.35 6.60 -21.15
CA GLU A 194 5.65 7.59 -21.97
C GLU A 194 4.92 8.62 -21.12
N LEU A 195 4.24 8.20 -20.04
CA LEU A 195 3.62 9.11 -19.08
C LEU A 195 4.67 10.05 -18.46
N LEU A 196 5.79 9.50 -17.98
CA LEU A 196 6.85 10.30 -17.36
C LEU A 196 7.47 11.28 -18.36
N GLN A 197 7.70 10.84 -19.60
CA GLN A 197 8.20 11.70 -20.67
C GLN A 197 7.24 12.85 -20.99
N ALA A 198 5.94 12.57 -21.11
CA ALA A 198 4.91 13.58 -21.36
C ALA A 198 4.80 14.61 -20.22
N LEU A 199 5.10 14.19 -18.99
CA LEU A 199 5.16 15.07 -17.82
C LEU A 199 6.52 15.73 -17.62
N HIS A 200 7.50 15.43 -18.48
CA HIS A 200 8.89 15.82 -18.32
C HIS A 200 9.48 15.44 -16.95
N VAL A 201 9.13 14.27 -16.41
CA VAL A 201 9.59 13.76 -15.12
C VAL A 201 10.62 12.65 -15.32
N ASN A 202 11.76 12.75 -14.63
CA ASN A 202 12.75 11.68 -14.55
C ASN A 202 12.92 11.24 -13.10
N VAL A 203 12.98 9.93 -12.86
CA VAL A 203 13.30 9.37 -11.55
C VAL A 203 14.82 9.31 -11.44
N ILE A 204 15.38 10.15 -10.58
CA ILE A 204 16.83 10.19 -10.34
C ILE A 204 17.22 9.04 -9.41
N GLN A 205 16.49 8.90 -8.30
CA GLN A 205 16.75 7.92 -7.26
C GLN A 205 15.44 7.53 -6.57
N ALA A 206 15.29 6.26 -6.22
CA ALA A 206 14.23 5.77 -5.34
C ALA A 206 14.80 4.71 -4.40
N ASP A 207 14.52 4.83 -3.11
CA ASP A 207 14.93 3.89 -2.07
C ASP A 207 13.88 3.83 -0.95
N ALA A 208 14.17 3.10 0.13
CA ALA A 208 13.22 2.89 1.24
C ALA A 208 12.83 4.18 1.98
N ASN A 209 13.60 5.27 1.85
CA ASN A 209 13.38 6.54 2.54
C ASN A 209 12.65 7.57 1.69
N GLY A 210 12.61 7.39 0.37
CA GLY A 210 11.93 8.32 -0.52
C GLY A 210 12.37 8.26 -1.98
N VAL A 211 12.09 9.35 -2.69
CA VAL A 211 12.36 9.49 -4.11
C VAL A 211 12.90 10.88 -4.44
N VAL A 212 13.85 10.93 -5.36
CA VAL A 212 14.35 12.16 -5.98
C VAL A 212 13.93 12.16 -7.44
N LEU A 213 13.25 13.23 -7.85
CA LEU A 213 12.74 13.42 -9.20
C LEU A 213 13.37 14.66 -9.83
N ALA A 214 13.64 14.61 -11.14
CA ALA A 214 13.80 15.81 -11.95
C ALA A 214 12.48 16.12 -12.68
N VAL A 215 12.13 17.40 -12.77
CA VAL A 215 10.95 17.87 -13.50
C VAL A 215 11.39 18.98 -14.45
N HIS A 216 11.16 18.81 -15.74
CA HIS A 216 11.72 19.65 -16.81
C HIS A 216 13.25 19.75 -16.77
N GLY A 217 13.92 18.63 -16.45
CA GLY A 217 15.37 18.57 -16.34
C GLY A 217 15.96 19.14 -15.04
N GLU A 218 15.14 19.79 -14.21
CA GLU A 218 15.59 20.34 -12.92
C GLU A 218 15.36 19.34 -11.78
N PRO A 219 16.41 18.91 -11.05
CA PRO A 219 16.26 18.14 -9.83
C PRO A 219 15.39 18.88 -8.81
N ARG A 220 14.41 18.18 -8.24
CA ARG A 220 13.56 18.68 -7.15
C ARG A 220 14.12 18.22 -5.81
N MET A 221 13.66 18.87 -4.74
CA MET A 221 13.97 18.44 -3.38
C MET A 221 13.55 16.96 -3.19
N PRO A 222 14.34 16.17 -2.43
CA PRO A 222 13.97 14.79 -2.12
C PRO A 222 12.59 14.73 -1.49
N MET A 223 11.72 13.91 -2.07
CA MET A 223 10.42 13.60 -1.51
C MET A 223 10.60 12.47 -0.51
N THR A 224 10.30 12.75 0.75
CA THR A 224 10.32 11.75 1.82
C THR A 224 9.26 10.68 1.61
N ARG A 225 9.46 9.49 2.18
CA ARG A 225 8.44 8.43 2.19
C ARG A 225 7.12 8.90 2.78
N ALA A 226 7.13 9.78 3.78
CA ALA A 226 5.92 10.36 4.35
C ALA A 226 5.13 11.21 3.33
N GLN A 227 5.82 12.08 2.59
CA GLN A 227 5.19 12.87 1.52
C GLN A 227 4.65 11.97 0.39
N LEU A 228 5.40 10.91 0.04
CA LEU A 228 4.95 9.92 -0.93
C LEU A 228 3.65 9.24 -0.47
N MET A 229 3.57 8.81 0.79
CA MET A 229 2.38 8.21 1.36
C MET A 229 1.17 9.15 1.32
N ASP A 230 1.36 10.43 1.66
CA ASP A 230 0.29 11.43 1.59
C ASP A 230 -0.24 11.59 0.16
N MET A 231 0.65 11.63 -0.84
CA MET A 231 0.28 11.71 -2.25
C MET A 231 -0.48 10.45 -2.73
N LEU A 232 -0.06 9.26 -2.29
CA LEU A 232 -0.73 8.00 -2.61
C LEU A 232 -2.12 7.92 -1.97
N ALA A 233 -2.24 8.36 -0.71
CA ALA A 233 -3.53 8.41 -0.02
C ALA A 233 -4.50 9.38 -0.70
N GLU A 234 -4.02 10.57 -1.08
CA GLU A 234 -4.79 11.56 -1.83
C GLU A 234 -5.20 11.04 -3.21
N GLY A 235 -4.27 10.45 -3.97
CA GLY A 235 -4.55 9.89 -5.29
C GLY A 235 -5.57 8.76 -5.24
N ARG A 236 -5.51 7.90 -4.21
CA ARG A 236 -6.45 6.79 -4.04
C ARG A 236 -7.87 7.26 -3.77
N GLN A 237 -8.05 8.37 -3.06
CA GLN A 237 -9.37 8.95 -2.78
C GLN A 237 -9.97 9.63 -4.01
N ALA A 238 -9.13 10.08 -4.95
CA ALA A 238 -9.55 10.79 -6.15
C ALA A 238 -9.74 9.87 -7.38
N ALA A 239 -9.42 8.58 -7.26
CA ALA A 239 -9.48 7.56 -8.32
C ALA A 239 -10.86 6.93 -8.43
#